data_AF-A0A925R7A3-F1
#
_entry.id   AF-A0A925R7A3-F1
#
_cell.length_a   1.000
_cell.length_b   1.000
_cell.length_c   1.000
_cell.angle_alpha   90.00
_cell.angle_beta   90.00
_cell.angle_gamma   90.00
#
_symmetry.space_group_name_H-M   'P 1'
#
loop_
_entity.id
_entity.type
_entity.pdbx_description
1 polymer ?
#
loop_
_entity_poly.entity_id
_entity_poly.type
_entity_poly.pdbx_seq_one_letter_code
_entity_poly.pdbx_strand_id
1 'polypeptide(L)'
;DEIESEGYDRANMSLAQEHLDLLDAICEVHSDVVVVLSNGSAVTLPFEKKVKGIVEGWLLGQAGGKAIAQVLFGHINPSGKLTETFPLTIQSTPSYGYFPGDINEVTYNEGIFVGYRYYDTKGVQVQYPFGYGLSYTTFVYNNFKMAKASYNKDEKVTFTVDITNTGKVFGQEIVQVYVKDTESLLVRPEKELKAFKKVKLQSGETKTIEFELGERAFAYYVPRLKDFVVESGQFELLIGGSVSDIRIQTQLTINSDVEVREYPTVDHSIGYWLNDPRTAAKVQATFAKLAELGGAAAQGMSDPGLLPMFMGMPIGVIIGFMKMSGMPEAVADEIVASLMS
;
A
#
# COMPACT_ATOMS: atom_id res chain seq x y z
N ASP A 1 21.92 14.90 21.02
CA ASP A 1 22.77 15.59 20.03
C ASP A 1 23.85 14.69 19.42
N GLU A 2 24.45 13.73 20.13
CA GLU A 2 25.46 12.84 19.50
C GLU A 2 24.88 11.66 18.70
N ILE A 3 23.66 11.20 18.99
CA ILE A 3 23.09 10.02 18.31
C ILE A 3 22.30 10.40 17.05
N GLU A 4 21.65 11.56 17.05
CA GLU A 4 20.83 12.09 15.95
C GLU A 4 21.21 13.54 15.73
N SER A 5 21.86 13.83 14.60
CA SER A 5 22.34 15.17 14.27
C SER A 5 22.40 15.37 12.76
N GLU A 6 22.43 16.63 12.34
CA GLU A 6 22.67 16.99 10.96
C GLU A 6 24.10 16.60 10.54
N GLY A 7 24.23 16.01 9.35
CA GLY A 7 25.53 15.70 8.74
C GLY A 7 25.98 14.24 8.89
N TYR A 8 25.22 13.39 9.58
CA TYR A 8 25.43 11.95 9.57
C TYR A 8 24.14 11.18 9.90
N ASP A 9 24.11 9.92 9.48
CA ASP A 9 23.04 8.99 9.80
C ASP A 9 23.35 8.14 11.03
N ARG A 10 22.30 7.67 11.70
CA ARG A 10 22.45 6.68 12.77
C ARG A 10 23.01 5.36 12.22
N ALA A 11 23.94 4.76 12.97
CA ALA A 11 24.49 3.45 12.63
C ALA A 11 23.50 2.28 12.90
N ASN A 12 22.54 2.48 13.80
CA ASN A 12 21.54 1.46 14.15
C ASN A 12 20.23 2.10 14.67
N MET A 13 19.27 1.26 15.06
CA MET A 13 17.98 1.69 15.62
C MET A 13 17.83 1.49 17.13
N SER A 14 18.89 1.11 17.82
CA SER A 14 18.85 0.80 19.24
C SER A 14 18.87 2.06 20.09
N LEU A 15 18.17 2.01 21.22
CA LEU A 15 18.43 2.94 22.32
C LEU A 15 19.79 2.63 22.94
N ALA A 16 20.37 3.61 23.62
CA ALA A 16 21.61 3.43 24.38
C ALA A 16 21.46 2.27 25.37
N GLN A 17 22.47 1.40 25.45
CA GLN A 17 22.40 0.18 26.26
C GLN A 17 22.23 0.51 27.75
N GLU A 18 22.85 1.60 28.20
CA GLU A 18 22.77 2.08 29.58
C GLU A 18 21.34 2.48 29.97
N HIS A 19 20.53 2.96 29.02
CA HIS A 19 19.10 3.24 29.26
C HIS A 19 18.29 1.94 29.42
N LEU A 20 18.64 0.91 28.66
CA LEU A 20 17.98 -0.40 28.73
C LEU A 20 18.34 -1.12 30.03
N ASP A 21 19.61 -1.10 30.43
CA ASP A 21 20.08 -1.72 31.68
C ASP A 21 19.44 -1.05 32.90
N LEU A 22 19.33 0.29 32.89
CA LEU A 22 18.63 1.02 33.93
C LEU A 22 17.14 0.66 33.99
N LEU A 23 16.48 0.60 32.83
CA LEU A 23 15.06 0.22 32.77
C LEU A 23 14.85 -1.19 33.32
N ASP A 24 15.71 -2.14 32.97
CA ASP A 24 15.64 -3.51 33.46
C ASP A 24 15.78 -3.56 34.99
N ALA A 25 16.75 -2.85 35.56
CA ALA A 25 16.91 -2.76 37.02
C ALA A 25 15.68 -2.12 37.72
N ILE A 26 15.02 -1.14 37.08
CA ILE A 26 13.77 -0.55 37.61
C ILE A 26 12.63 -1.58 37.56
N CYS A 27 12.50 -2.31 36.45
CA CYS A 27 11.47 -3.33 36.26
C CYS A 27 11.63 -4.53 37.21
N GLU A 28 12.84 -4.80 37.71
CA GLU A 28 13.08 -5.83 38.74
C GLU A 28 12.46 -5.46 40.10
N VAL A 29 12.37 -4.17 40.43
CA VAL A 29 11.88 -3.69 41.73
C VAL A 29 10.48 -3.08 41.67
N HIS A 30 9.95 -2.79 40.48
CA HIS A 30 8.64 -2.18 40.30
C HIS A 30 7.96 -2.59 39.00
N SER A 31 6.68 -2.98 39.05
CA SER A 31 5.92 -3.45 37.89
C SER A 31 5.14 -2.36 37.13
N ASP A 32 4.86 -1.22 37.77
CA ASP A 32 4.06 -0.14 37.19
C ASP A 32 4.96 0.96 36.61
N VAL A 33 5.66 0.60 35.53
CA VAL A 33 6.62 1.46 34.84
C VAL A 33 5.99 2.00 33.56
N VAL A 34 6.08 3.32 33.35
CA VAL A 34 5.73 4.00 32.10
C VAL A 34 6.99 4.64 31.54
N VAL A 35 7.29 4.38 30.27
CA VAL A 35 8.46 4.95 29.57
C VAL A 35 8.01 6.11 28.69
N VAL A 36 8.71 7.24 28.77
CA VAL A 36 8.55 8.36 27.85
C VAL A 36 9.77 8.40 26.94
N LEU A 37 9.54 8.36 25.63
CA LEU A 37 10.59 8.36 24.62
C LEU A 37 10.86 9.77 24.10
N SER A 38 12.09 10.01 23.68
CA SER A 38 12.54 11.28 23.10
C SER A 38 13.60 10.99 22.04
N ASN A 39 13.14 10.88 20.80
CA ASN A 39 13.89 10.49 19.61
C ASN A 39 13.29 11.20 18.38
N GLY A 40 14.09 11.43 17.35
CA GLY A 40 13.66 12.09 16.12
C GLY A 40 13.07 11.12 15.08
N SER A 41 13.40 9.82 15.17
CA SER A 41 12.86 8.77 14.30
C SER A 41 12.65 7.48 15.08
N ALA A 42 12.07 6.46 14.44
CA ALA A 42 11.81 5.16 15.03
C ALA A 42 13.06 4.53 15.67
N VAL A 43 12.85 3.88 16.81
CA VAL A 43 13.84 3.11 17.57
C VAL A 43 13.28 1.72 17.89
N THR A 44 14.16 0.74 18.13
CA THR A 44 13.76 -0.59 18.59
C THR A 44 13.35 -0.55 20.05
N LEU A 45 12.29 -1.29 20.41
CA LEU A 45 11.68 -1.25 21.75
C LEU A 45 11.68 -2.65 22.41
N PRO A 46 12.86 -3.22 22.71
CA PRO A 46 12.97 -4.59 23.25
C PRO A 46 12.28 -4.78 24.61
N PHE A 47 12.02 -3.68 25.33
CA PHE A 47 11.37 -3.66 26.63
C PHE A 47 9.85 -3.53 26.57
N GLU A 48 9.23 -3.44 25.39
CA GLU A 48 7.80 -3.15 25.24
C GLU A 48 6.92 -3.99 26.17
N LYS A 49 7.18 -5.31 26.23
CA LYS A 49 6.39 -6.26 27.03
C LYS A 49 6.68 -6.18 28.54
N LYS A 50 7.71 -5.45 28.96
CA LYS A 50 8.12 -5.30 30.36
C LYS A 50 7.44 -4.10 31.05
N VAL A 51 6.95 -3.13 30.29
CA VAL A 51 6.41 -1.86 30.81
C VAL A 51 4.89 -1.77 30.63
N LYS A 52 4.21 -0.95 31.44
CA LYS A 52 2.75 -0.78 31.40
C LYS A 52 2.29 0.24 30.36
N GLY A 53 3.18 1.14 29.96
CA GLY A 53 2.87 2.17 28.98
C GLY A 53 4.12 2.75 28.36
N ILE A 54 3.97 3.19 27.11
CA ILE A 54 4.98 3.90 26.35
C ILE A 54 4.34 5.16 25.79
N VAL A 55 4.95 6.31 26.04
CA VAL A 55 4.57 7.60 25.44
C VAL A 55 5.70 8.02 24.50
N GLU A 56 5.43 7.95 23.20
CA GLU A 56 6.34 8.51 22.19
C GLU A 56 6.24 10.04 22.22
N GLY A 57 7.27 10.69 22.74
CA GLY A 57 7.34 12.13 22.90
C GLY A 57 7.95 12.85 21.70
N TRP A 58 8.75 12.18 20.87
CA TRP A 58 9.56 12.83 19.84
C TRP A 58 10.47 13.95 20.41
N LEU A 59 10.76 14.97 19.61
CA LEU A 59 11.46 16.18 20.02
C LEU A 59 10.46 17.34 20.23
N LEU A 60 9.95 17.48 21.46
CA LEU A 60 8.83 18.39 21.79
C LEU A 60 9.19 19.88 21.91
N GLY A 61 10.45 20.24 21.74
CA GLY A 61 10.95 21.61 21.96
C GLY A 61 10.76 22.10 23.41
N GLN A 62 10.83 23.41 23.59
CA GLN A 62 10.94 24.06 24.92
C GLN A 62 9.74 23.82 25.87
N ALA A 63 8.58 23.40 25.34
CA ALA A 63 7.37 23.15 26.14
C ALA A 63 7.16 21.65 26.46
N GLY A 64 8.10 20.79 26.08
CA GLY A 64 7.96 19.33 26.17
C GLY A 64 7.64 18.80 27.55
N GLY A 65 8.34 19.27 28.59
CA GLY A 65 8.11 18.82 29.96
C GLY A 65 6.67 19.05 30.43
N LYS A 66 6.10 20.22 30.11
CA LYS A 66 4.70 20.54 30.43
C LYS A 66 3.73 19.67 29.63
N ALA A 67 4.00 19.47 28.34
CA ALA A 67 3.15 18.66 27.47
C ALA A 67 3.10 17.20 27.94
N ILE A 68 4.26 16.59 28.24
CA ILE A 68 4.36 15.22 28.76
C ILE A 68 3.59 15.10 30.07
N ALA A 69 3.79 16.03 31.01
CA ALA A 69 3.08 16.01 32.29
C ALA A 69 1.55 16.07 32.09
N GLN A 70 1.06 16.95 31.21
CA GLN A 70 -0.37 17.03 30.92
C GLN A 70 -0.95 15.74 30.35
N VAL A 71 -0.18 15.02 29.53
CA VAL A 71 -0.57 13.69 29.02
C VAL A 71 -0.54 12.64 30.12
N LEU A 72 0.56 12.50 30.87
CA LEU A 72 0.72 11.48 31.91
C LEU A 72 -0.32 11.60 33.02
N PHE A 73 -0.69 12.82 33.40
CA PHE A 73 -1.71 13.08 34.43
C PHE A 73 -3.13 13.14 33.88
N GLY A 74 -3.35 12.88 32.59
CA GLY A 74 -4.69 12.82 32.00
C GLY A 74 -5.38 14.19 31.84
N HIS A 75 -4.66 15.30 32.05
CA HIS A 75 -5.18 16.64 31.75
C HIS A 75 -5.43 16.81 30.24
N ILE A 76 -4.63 16.15 29.42
CA ILE A 76 -4.82 16.03 27.98
C ILE A 76 -4.83 14.54 27.62
N ASN A 77 -5.86 14.12 26.89
CA ASN A 77 -5.92 12.80 26.30
C ASN A 77 -5.01 12.73 25.05
N PRO A 78 -4.05 11.79 24.96
CA PRO A 78 -3.18 11.65 23.80
C PRO A 78 -4.00 11.36 22.54
N SER A 79 -3.60 11.99 21.43
CA SER A 79 -4.29 11.88 20.14
C SER A 79 -3.33 11.99 18.95
N GLY A 80 -2.05 11.73 19.19
CA GLY A 80 -1.05 11.59 18.13
C GLY A 80 -1.24 10.26 17.42
N LYS A 81 -0.90 10.21 16.14
CA LYS A 81 -0.80 8.98 15.35
C LYS A 81 0.59 8.96 14.70
N LEU A 82 1.22 7.80 14.64
CA LEU A 82 2.56 7.64 14.09
C LEU A 82 2.62 8.06 12.62
N THR A 83 3.59 8.89 12.26
CA THR A 83 3.90 9.27 10.88
C THR A 83 4.94 8.36 10.23
N GLU A 84 5.58 7.50 11.04
CA GLU A 84 6.56 6.51 10.63
C GLU A 84 6.12 5.13 11.14
N THR A 85 6.53 4.07 10.43
CA THR A 85 6.38 2.71 10.96
C THR A 85 7.53 2.42 11.91
N PHE A 86 7.25 1.86 13.08
CA PHE A 86 8.29 1.34 13.97
C PHE A 86 8.54 -0.12 13.59
N PRO A 87 9.64 -0.43 12.88
CA PRO A 87 9.97 -1.81 12.55
C PRO A 87 10.41 -2.58 13.78
N LEU A 88 10.33 -3.91 13.71
CA LEU A 88 10.91 -4.78 14.76
C LEU A 88 12.44 -4.71 14.75
N THR A 89 13.05 -4.60 13.58
CA THR A 89 14.50 -4.57 13.39
C THR A 89 14.88 -3.66 12.22
N ILE A 90 16.11 -3.12 12.22
CA ILE A 90 16.61 -2.35 11.06
C ILE A 90 16.67 -3.20 9.80
N GLN A 91 16.91 -4.52 9.93
CA GLN A 91 16.97 -5.47 8.82
C GLN A 91 15.63 -5.63 8.10
N SER A 92 14.52 -5.33 8.80
CA SER A 92 13.19 -5.41 8.21
C SER A 92 12.79 -4.17 7.42
N THR A 93 13.60 -3.11 7.41
CA THR A 93 13.29 -1.90 6.65
C THR A 93 13.48 -2.12 5.15
N PRO A 94 12.67 -1.48 4.29
CA PRO A 94 12.72 -1.70 2.84
C PRO A 94 14.06 -1.30 2.19
N SER A 95 14.79 -0.35 2.79
CA SER A 95 16.08 0.13 2.29
C SER A 95 17.29 -0.58 2.90
N TYR A 96 17.08 -1.55 3.80
CA TYR A 96 18.17 -2.28 4.43
C TYR A 96 19.05 -2.98 3.38
N GLY A 97 20.37 -2.86 3.53
CA GLY A 97 21.36 -3.40 2.58
C GLY A 97 21.65 -2.51 1.38
N TYR A 98 20.85 -1.45 1.13
CA TYR A 98 21.06 -0.49 0.04
C TYR A 98 21.29 0.95 0.53
N PHE A 99 21.08 1.20 1.82
CA PHE A 99 21.46 2.43 2.51
C PHE A 99 22.76 2.22 3.32
N PRO A 100 23.73 3.16 3.31
CA PRO A 100 23.69 4.51 2.70
C PRO A 100 24.05 4.54 1.20
N GLY A 101 24.18 3.38 0.56
CA GLY A 101 24.66 3.25 -0.83
C GLY A 101 26.12 2.83 -0.87
N ASP A 102 26.70 2.93 -2.07
CA ASP A 102 28.13 2.67 -2.31
C ASP A 102 28.94 3.96 -2.20
N ILE A 103 29.93 4.18 -3.07
CA ILE A 103 30.88 5.30 -2.96
C ILE A 103 30.20 6.65 -3.18
N ASN A 104 29.39 6.78 -4.23
CA ASN A 104 28.80 8.06 -4.67
C ASN A 104 27.32 7.95 -5.08
N GLU A 105 26.70 6.79 -4.90
CA GLU A 105 25.35 6.53 -5.39
C GLU A 105 24.57 5.70 -4.36
N VAL A 106 23.29 6.05 -4.20
CA VAL A 106 22.30 5.29 -3.46
C VAL A 106 21.13 4.99 -4.39
N THR A 107 20.89 3.70 -4.64
CA THR A 107 19.78 3.25 -5.48
C THR A 107 18.57 2.92 -4.61
N TYR A 108 17.42 3.53 -4.92
CA TYR A 108 16.15 3.35 -4.19
C TYR A 108 15.45 2.07 -4.68
N ASN A 109 16.04 0.93 -4.33
CA ASN A 109 15.61 -0.39 -4.82
C ASN A 109 14.21 -0.80 -4.33
N GLU A 110 13.74 -0.22 -3.24
CA GLU A 110 12.38 -0.41 -2.75
C GLU A 110 11.32 0.27 -3.63
N GLY A 111 11.71 1.21 -4.50
CA GLY A 111 10.80 1.94 -5.37
C GLY A 111 9.68 2.63 -4.59
N ILE A 112 8.43 2.34 -4.92
CA ILE A 112 7.25 2.91 -4.23
C ILE A 112 6.94 2.24 -2.90
N PHE A 113 7.62 1.14 -2.55
CA PHE A 113 7.42 0.39 -1.33
C PHE A 113 8.24 0.99 -0.18
N VAL A 114 7.90 2.22 0.20
CA VAL A 114 8.54 2.93 1.32
C VAL A 114 7.62 2.94 2.54
N GLY A 115 8.17 2.63 3.71
CA GLY A 115 7.43 2.60 4.97
C GLY A 115 6.28 1.60 4.94
N TYR A 116 5.10 1.98 5.42
CA TYR A 116 3.95 1.08 5.51
C TYR A 116 3.54 0.47 4.16
N ARG A 117 3.82 1.14 3.04
CA ARG A 117 3.57 0.57 1.70
C ARG A 117 4.30 -0.75 1.52
N TYR A 118 5.51 -0.88 2.04
CA TYR A 118 6.26 -2.14 2.04
C TYR A 118 5.69 -3.14 3.05
N TYR A 119 5.64 -2.77 4.33
CA TYR A 119 5.32 -3.71 5.40
C TYR A 119 3.95 -4.35 5.22
N ASP A 120 2.97 -3.53 4.86
CA ASP A 120 1.59 -3.96 4.67
C ASP A 120 1.44 -4.83 3.42
N THR A 121 2.07 -4.45 2.29
CA THR A 121 2.01 -5.25 1.05
C THR A 121 2.75 -6.59 1.18
N LYS A 122 3.84 -6.64 1.93
CA LYS A 122 4.67 -7.83 2.09
C LYS A 122 4.32 -8.67 3.31
N GLY A 123 3.36 -8.22 4.14
CA GLY A 123 3.00 -8.90 5.39
C GLY A 123 4.13 -8.95 6.41
N VAL A 124 5.05 -7.98 6.38
CA VAL A 124 6.17 -7.91 7.32
C VAL A 124 5.68 -7.35 8.64
N GLN A 125 5.93 -8.08 9.72
CA GLN A 125 5.52 -7.66 11.06
C GLN A 125 6.30 -6.43 11.53
N VAL A 126 5.61 -5.54 12.22
CA VAL A 126 6.13 -4.27 12.72
C VAL A 126 5.77 -4.12 14.20
N GLN A 127 6.56 -3.35 14.91
CA GLN A 127 6.34 -3.06 16.33
C GLN A 127 5.10 -2.18 16.49
N TYR A 128 5.07 -1.05 15.78
CA TYR A 128 3.90 -0.19 15.67
C TYR A 128 3.69 0.27 14.22
N PRO A 129 2.48 0.09 13.67
CA PRO A 129 2.22 0.39 12.28
C PRO A 129 1.97 1.88 12.04
N PHE A 130 2.10 2.31 10.79
CA PHE A 130 1.80 3.69 10.40
C PHE A 130 0.37 4.11 10.79
N GLY A 131 0.24 5.33 11.26
CA GLY A 131 -1.04 5.87 11.71
C GLY A 131 -1.54 5.27 13.02
N TYR A 132 -0.76 4.45 13.73
CA TYR A 132 -1.12 3.91 15.05
C TYR A 132 -1.02 4.98 16.14
N GLY A 133 -1.88 4.89 17.14
CA GLY A 133 -1.81 5.74 18.33
C GLY A 133 -3.04 5.53 19.21
N LEU A 134 -2.79 5.33 20.50
CA LEU A 134 -3.81 5.09 21.51
C LEU A 134 -4.40 6.39 22.06
N SER A 135 -5.48 6.24 22.80
CA SER A 135 -6.20 7.31 23.49
C SER A 135 -6.67 6.80 24.85
N TYR A 136 -6.89 7.70 25.81
CA TYR A 136 -7.56 7.40 27.08
C TYR A 136 -9.08 7.19 26.95
N THR A 137 -9.61 7.34 25.73
CA THR A 137 -11.00 7.03 25.40
C THR A 137 -11.07 6.09 24.19
N THR A 138 -12.26 5.60 23.89
CA THR A 138 -12.52 4.72 22.75
C THR A 138 -13.44 5.39 21.75
N PHE A 139 -13.27 5.06 20.47
CA PHE A 139 -14.11 5.57 19.39
C PHE A 139 -14.71 4.42 18.60
N VAL A 140 -15.92 4.60 18.08
CA VAL A 140 -16.56 3.67 17.13
C VAL A 140 -16.95 4.41 15.86
N TYR A 141 -16.92 3.69 14.74
CA TYR A 141 -17.11 4.21 13.40
C TYR A 141 -18.37 3.53 12.86
N ASN A 142 -19.40 4.31 12.53
CA ASN A 142 -20.71 3.79 12.17
C ASN A 142 -21.32 4.59 11.02
N ASN A 143 -22.48 4.12 10.54
CA ASN A 143 -23.35 4.86 9.63
C ASN A 143 -22.62 5.38 8.37
N PHE A 144 -21.74 4.55 7.81
CA PHE A 144 -21.06 4.86 6.55
C PHE A 144 -22.11 5.08 5.44
N LYS A 145 -21.97 6.17 4.70
CA LYS A 145 -22.84 6.50 3.57
C LYS A 145 -22.04 6.98 2.39
N MET A 146 -22.28 6.37 1.23
CA MET A 146 -21.73 6.77 -0.06
C MET A 146 -22.85 6.71 -1.09
N ALA A 147 -23.00 7.76 -1.90
CA ALA A 147 -24.18 7.91 -2.74
C ALA A 147 -24.18 7.03 -4.00
N LYS A 148 -22.99 6.70 -4.53
CA LYS A 148 -22.83 5.87 -5.73
C LYS A 148 -21.80 4.78 -5.46
N ALA A 149 -21.87 3.70 -6.23
CA ALA A 149 -20.85 2.65 -6.25
C ALA A 149 -19.97 2.71 -7.51
N SER A 150 -20.28 3.61 -8.46
CA SER A 150 -19.53 3.80 -9.70
C SER A 150 -19.42 5.30 -10.01
N TYR A 151 -18.23 5.71 -10.43
CA TYR A 151 -17.86 7.10 -10.71
C TYR A 151 -17.00 7.17 -11.96
N ASN A 152 -17.12 8.22 -12.76
CA ASN A 152 -16.12 8.54 -13.77
C ASN A 152 -14.87 9.14 -13.09
N LYS A 153 -13.69 9.01 -13.71
CA LYS A 153 -12.40 9.44 -13.13
C LYS A 153 -12.35 10.92 -12.72
N ASP A 154 -13.14 11.77 -13.37
CA ASP A 154 -13.27 13.21 -13.13
C ASP A 154 -14.32 13.56 -12.06
N GLU A 155 -15.16 12.60 -11.67
CA GLU A 155 -16.11 12.77 -10.57
C GLU A 155 -15.40 12.62 -9.22
N LYS A 156 -15.91 13.37 -8.24
CA LYS A 156 -15.44 13.24 -6.86
C LYS A 156 -16.23 12.16 -6.13
N VAL A 157 -15.50 11.32 -5.39
CA VAL A 157 -16.09 10.32 -4.49
C VAL A 157 -16.30 10.97 -3.14
N THR A 158 -17.57 11.21 -2.80
CA THR A 158 -17.98 11.78 -1.50
C THR A 158 -18.68 10.75 -0.64
N PHE A 159 -18.29 10.66 0.63
CA PHE A 159 -18.90 9.77 1.60
C PHE A 159 -18.84 10.37 3.01
N THR A 160 -19.70 9.87 3.90
CA THR A 160 -19.71 10.27 5.31
C THR A 160 -19.58 9.08 6.25
N VAL A 161 -19.06 9.33 7.45
CA VAL A 161 -18.94 8.37 8.55
C VAL A 161 -19.28 9.07 9.86
N ASP A 162 -20.05 8.40 10.72
CA ASP A 162 -20.28 8.84 12.09
C ASP A 162 -19.19 8.32 13.00
N ILE A 163 -18.56 9.23 13.75
CA ILE A 163 -17.56 8.91 14.78
C ILE A 163 -18.15 9.24 16.13
N THR A 164 -18.26 8.22 16.98
CA THR A 164 -18.77 8.36 18.35
C THR A 164 -17.64 8.12 19.34
N ASN A 165 -17.47 9.01 20.31
CA ASN A 165 -16.62 8.77 21.47
C ASN A 165 -17.41 7.96 22.51
N THR A 166 -17.02 6.70 22.72
CA THR A 166 -17.73 5.75 23.58
C THR A 166 -17.14 5.65 24.99
N GLY A 167 -16.00 6.27 25.25
CA GLY A 167 -15.42 6.30 26.59
C GLY A 167 -15.92 7.47 27.43
N LYS A 168 -15.28 7.68 28.58
CA LYS A 168 -15.74 8.59 29.65
C LYS A 168 -15.08 9.96 29.63
N VAL A 169 -14.09 10.17 28.77
CA VAL A 169 -13.31 11.41 28.73
C VAL A 169 -13.38 12.03 27.34
N PHE A 170 -13.19 13.35 27.27
CA PHE A 170 -12.96 14.03 26.00
C PHE A 170 -11.79 13.38 25.25
N GLY A 171 -11.91 13.28 23.93
CA GLY A 171 -10.85 12.75 23.11
C GLY A 171 -10.87 13.30 21.69
N GLN A 172 -9.79 13.03 20.97
CA GLN A 172 -9.69 13.36 19.56
C GLN A 172 -9.28 12.12 18.79
N GLU A 173 -10.00 11.83 17.71
CA GLU A 173 -9.71 10.72 16.81
C GLU A 173 -9.22 11.25 15.47
N ILE A 174 -8.28 10.55 14.84
CA ILE A 174 -7.87 10.78 13.46
C ILE A 174 -8.40 9.62 12.62
N VAL A 175 -9.45 9.91 11.86
CA VAL A 175 -10.01 8.97 10.89
C VAL A 175 -9.16 9.00 9.64
N GLN A 176 -8.67 7.84 9.23
CA GLN A 176 -7.77 7.66 8.09
C GLN A 176 -8.50 6.90 6.98
N VAL A 177 -8.32 7.36 5.75
CA VAL A 177 -8.93 6.80 4.55
C VAL A 177 -7.82 6.31 3.64
N TYR A 178 -7.81 5.00 3.40
CA TYR A 178 -6.91 4.34 2.49
C TYR A 178 -7.67 3.88 1.25
N VAL A 179 -6.98 3.87 0.11
CA VAL A 179 -7.49 3.34 -1.16
C VAL A 179 -6.63 2.15 -1.56
N LYS A 180 -7.27 1.02 -1.87
CA LYS A 180 -6.68 -0.15 -2.50
C LYS A 180 -7.18 -0.24 -3.94
N ASP A 181 -6.26 -0.47 -4.86
CA ASP A 181 -6.56 -0.79 -6.25
C ASP A 181 -6.47 -2.31 -6.42
N THR A 182 -7.56 -2.96 -6.83
CA THR A 182 -7.64 -4.43 -6.87
C THR A 182 -7.31 -5.00 -8.25
N GLU A 183 -7.25 -4.16 -9.28
CA GLU A 183 -7.17 -4.58 -10.68
C GLU A 183 -6.04 -3.88 -11.46
N SER A 184 -5.11 -3.22 -10.74
CA SER A 184 -4.05 -2.44 -11.38
C SER A 184 -3.11 -3.28 -12.25
N LEU A 185 -2.73 -2.73 -13.40
CA LEU A 185 -1.74 -3.35 -14.29
C LEU A 185 -0.31 -3.21 -13.77
N LEU A 186 0.02 -2.07 -13.16
CA LEU A 186 1.31 -1.89 -12.50
C LEU A 186 1.24 -2.36 -11.06
N VAL A 187 2.39 -2.79 -10.56
CA VAL A 187 2.52 -3.18 -9.15
C VAL A 187 2.26 -1.96 -8.26
N ARG A 188 1.36 -2.10 -7.29
CA ARG A 188 0.96 -1.05 -6.33
C ARG A 188 1.08 -1.53 -4.88
N PRO A 189 1.17 -0.61 -3.91
CA PRO A 189 0.99 -0.95 -2.50
C PRO A 189 -0.40 -1.51 -2.23
N GLU A 190 -0.50 -2.42 -1.28
CA GLU A 190 -1.76 -3.06 -0.83
C GLU A 190 -2.86 -2.03 -0.53
N LYS A 191 -2.48 -0.90 0.07
CA LYS A 191 -3.35 0.26 0.22
C LYS A 191 -2.53 1.52 0.45
N GLU A 192 -3.10 2.67 0.15
CA GLU A 192 -2.44 3.96 0.26
C GLU A 192 -3.32 4.99 0.98
N LEU A 193 -2.78 5.73 1.96
CA LEU A 193 -3.49 6.82 2.62
C LEU A 193 -3.79 7.93 1.60
N LYS A 194 -5.06 8.27 1.43
CA LYS A 194 -5.51 9.35 0.52
C LYS A 194 -6.18 10.51 1.23
N ALA A 195 -6.72 10.30 2.43
CA ALA A 195 -7.26 11.39 3.25
C ALA A 195 -7.23 11.04 4.74
N PHE A 196 -7.27 12.06 5.58
CA PHE A 196 -7.54 11.90 7.01
C PHE A 196 -8.24 13.14 7.56
N LYS A 197 -9.01 12.97 8.63
CA LYS A 197 -9.63 14.09 9.37
C LYS A 197 -9.51 13.85 10.87
N LYS A 198 -9.11 14.89 11.60
CA LYS A 198 -9.08 14.88 13.07
C LYS A 198 -10.37 15.48 13.61
N VAL A 199 -11.07 14.72 14.45
CA VAL A 199 -12.34 15.12 15.07
C VAL A 199 -12.17 15.22 16.59
N LYS A 200 -12.84 16.19 17.20
CA LYS A 200 -12.87 16.41 18.65
C LYS A 200 -14.24 16.01 19.19
N LEU A 201 -14.29 15.16 20.21
CA LEU A 201 -15.54 14.58 20.73
C LEU A 201 -15.56 14.58 22.25
N GLN A 202 -16.61 15.14 22.83
CA GLN A 202 -16.97 14.92 24.24
C GLN A 202 -17.34 13.45 24.47
N SER A 203 -17.33 13.01 25.73
CA SER A 203 -17.82 11.69 26.12
C SER A 203 -19.25 11.48 25.61
N GLY A 204 -19.50 10.40 24.86
CA GLY A 204 -20.80 10.07 24.28
C GLY A 204 -21.21 10.90 23.05
N GLU A 205 -20.41 11.88 22.62
CA GLU A 205 -20.71 12.70 21.44
C GLU A 205 -20.49 11.89 20.16
N THR A 206 -21.37 12.11 19.18
CA THR A 206 -21.22 11.62 17.80
C THR A 206 -21.09 12.80 16.85
N LYS A 207 -20.13 12.74 15.91
CA LYS A 207 -20.04 13.66 14.77
C LYS A 207 -19.99 12.90 13.46
N THR A 208 -20.81 13.34 12.52
CA THR A 208 -20.68 12.95 11.12
C THR A 208 -19.53 13.74 10.50
N ILE A 209 -18.58 13.02 9.90
CA ILE A 209 -17.52 13.61 9.09
C ILE A 209 -17.69 13.20 7.63
N GLU A 210 -17.40 14.12 6.74
CA GLU A 210 -17.47 13.93 5.29
C GLU A 210 -16.06 13.83 4.70
N PHE A 211 -15.85 13.02 3.68
CA PHE A 211 -14.63 12.97 2.89
C PHE A 211 -14.97 13.19 1.43
N GLU A 212 -14.03 13.79 0.71
CA GLU A 212 -14.09 14.00 -0.72
C GLU A 212 -12.76 13.55 -1.31
N LEU A 213 -12.80 12.57 -2.22
CA LEU A 213 -11.64 12.06 -2.94
C LEU A 213 -11.78 12.39 -4.42
N GLY A 214 -10.81 13.12 -4.98
CA GLY A 214 -10.73 13.38 -6.42
C GLY A 214 -9.89 12.34 -7.17
N GLU A 215 -9.72 12.54 -8.47
CA GLU A 215 -8.98 11.68 -9.41
C GLU A 215 -7.62 11.17 -8.85
N ARG A 216 -6.83 12.08 -8.26
CA ARG A 216 -5.50 11.74 -7.71
C ARG A 216 -5.52 10.72 -6.58
N ALA A 217 -6.65 10.50 -5.92
CA ALA A 217 -6.79 9.47 -4.90
C ALA A 217 -6.72 8.06 -5.51
N PHE A 218 -7.11 7.91 -6.78
CA PHE A 218 -7.17 6.62 -7.48
C PHE A 218 -6.00 6.47 -8.48
N ALA A 219 -5.43 7.59 -8.93
CA ALA A 219 -4.38 7.59 -9.94
C ALA A 219 -2.98 7.20 -9.43
N TYR A 220 -2.21 6.56 -10.31
CA TYR A 220 -0.80 6.25 -10.12
C TYR A 220 0.02 6.69 -11.35
N TYR A 221 1.34 6.83 -11.21
CA TYR A 221 2.20 7.31 -12.29
C TYR A 221 2.50 6.20 -13.28
N VAL A 222 2.23 6.43 -14.57
CA VAL A 222 2.58 5.50 -15.65
C VAL A 222 3.76 6.07 -16.43
N PRO A 223 4.98 5.51 -16.29
CA PRO A 223 6.19 6.08 -16.91
C PRO A 223 6.10 6.27 -18.43
N ARG A 224 5.47 5.32 -19.13
CA ARG A 224 5.25 5.40 -20.58
C ARG A 224 4.42 6.62 -20.98
N LEU A 225 3.36 6.89 -20.23
CA LEU A 225 2.45 8.01 -20.46
C LEU A 225 3.00 9.32 -19.89
N LYS A 226 4.03 9.23 -19.03
CA LYS A 226 4.66 10.34 -18.30
C LYS A 226 3.67 11.15 -17.47
N ASP A 227 2.59 10.50 -17.01
CA ASP A 227 1.50 11.16 -16.29
C ASP A 227 0.90 10.26 -15.21
N PHE A 228 0.19 10.89 -14.29
CA PHE A 228 -0.68 10.20 -13.34
C PHE A 228 -2.02 9.91 -13.98
N VAL A 229 -2.40 8.63 -14.01
CA VAL A 229 -3.63 8.18 -14.66
C VAL A 229 -4.43 7.29 -13.72
N VAL A 230 -5.74 7.30 -13.89
CA VAL A 230 -6.65 6.35 -13.25
C VAL A 230 -6.97 5.26 -14.25
N GLU A 231 -6.83 4.01 -13.85
CA GLU A 231 -7.33 2.88 -14.62
C GLU A 231 -8.81 2.66 -14.34
N SER A 232 -9.54 2.20 -15.35
CA SER A 232 -10.88 1.71 -15.12
C SER A 232 -10.80 0.41 -14.34
N GLY A 233 -11.54 0.29 -13.23
CA GLY A 233 -11.49 -0.92 -12.40
C GLY A 233 -12.10 -0.75 -11.01
N GLN A 234 -12.03 -1.84 -10.24
CA GLN A 234 -12.50 -1.91 -8.87
C GLN A 234 -11.44 -1.42 -7.86
N PHE A 235 -11.91 -0.56 -6.96
CA PHE A 235 -11.15 -0.03 -5.83
C PHE A 235 -11.86 -0.34 -4.51
N GLU A 236 -11.09 -0.41 -3.43
CA GLU A 236 -11.63 -0.48 -2.08
C GLU A 236 -11.29 0.78 -1.29
N LEU A 237 -12.28 1.36 -0.63
CA LEU A 237 -12.08 2.36 0.43
C LEU A 237 -11.99 1.63 1.76
N LEU A 238 -10.90 1.88 2.47
CA LEU A 238 -10.56 1.25 3.74
C LEU A 238 -10.43 2.37 4.78
N ILE A 239 -11.37 2.43 5.72
CA ILE A 239 -11.49 3.54 6.68
C ILE A 239 -11.22 3.00 8.08
N GLY A 240 -10.33 3.66 8.81
CA GLY A 240 -9.80 3.13 10.05
C GLY A 240 -9.09 4.15 10.94
N GLY A 241 -8.64 3.66 12.10
CA GLY A 241 -7.87 4.42 13.08
C GLY A 241 -6.35 4.32 12.91
N SER A 242 -5.88 3.41 12.05
CA SER A 242 -4.49 3.20 11.60
C SER A 242 -4.47 2.30 10.35
N VAL A 243 -3.30 2.11 9.72
CA VAL A 243 -3.18 1.18 8.57
C VAL A 243 -3.56 -0.27 8.91
N SER A 244 -3.45 -0.67 10.19
CA SER A 244 -3.79 -2.01 10.68
C SER A 244 -5.13 -2.08 11.44
N ASP A 245 -5.83 -0.96 11.63
CA ASP A 245 -7.13 -0.88 12.32
C ASP A 245 -8.17 -0.35 11.35
N ILE A 246 -8.50 -1.18 10.36
CA ILE A 246 -9.54 -0.91 9.36
C ILE A 246 -10.88 -1.39 9.91
N ARG A 247 -11.87 -0.50 9.92
CA ARG A 247 -13.18 -0.73 10.55
C ARG A 247 -14.32 -0.73 9.56
N ILE A 248 -14.16 -0.01 8.46
CA ILE A 248 -15.10 0.02 7.34
C ILE A 248 -14.32 -0.27 6.06
N GLN A 249 -14.85 -1.19 5.26
CA GLN A 249 -14.35 -1.53 3.93
C GLN A 249 -15.54 -1.49 2.97
N THR A 250 -15.38 -0.78 1.85
CA THR A 250 -16.38 -0.74 0.78
C THR A 250 -15.70 -0.75 -0.57
N GLN A 251 -16.38 -1.32 -1.56
CA GLN A 251 -15.94 -1.30 -2.94
C GLN A 251 -16.59 -0.15 -3.72
N LEU A 252 -15.88 0.32 -4.74
CA LEU A 252 -16.40 1.17 -5.79
C LEU A 252 -15.69 0.88 -7.11
N THR A 253 -16.30 1.27 -8.21
CA THR A 253 -15.69 1.23 -9.54
C THR A 253 -15.39 2.64 -9.99
N ILE A 254 -14.17 2.88 -10.49
CA ILE A 254 -13.85 4.08 -11.25
C ILE A 254 -13.83 3.72 -12.73
N ASN A 255 -14.51 4.51 -13.55
CA ASN A 255 -14.51 4.38 -15.01
C ASN A 255 -13.53 5.40 -15.58
N SER A 256 -12.63 4.94 -16.44
CA SER A 256 -11.64 5.77 -17.12
C SER A 256 -11.56 5.40 -18.59
N ASP A 257 -11.33 6.39 -19.44
CA ASP A 257 -11.07 6.26 -20.87
C ASP A 257 -9.57 6.14 -21.19
N VAL A 258 -8.70 6.19 -20.17
CA VAL A 258 -7.25 6.12 -20.35
C VAL A 258 -6.81 4.66 -20.47
N GLU A 259 -6.25 4.32 -21.63
CA GLU A 259 -5.65 3.01 -21.86
C GLU A 259 -4.19 2.98 -21.41
N VAL A 260 -3.94 2.23 -20.34
CA VAL A 260 -2.61 2.07 -19.77
C VAL A 260 -1.81 0.98 -20.48
N ARG A 261 -2.46 -0.06 -21.02
CA ARG A 261 -1.78 -1.17 -21.71
C ARG A 261 -1.01 -0.67 -22.92
N GLU A 262 0.23 -1.13 -23.04
CA GLU A 262 0.94 -1.12 -24.31
C GLU A 262 0.20 -2.02 -25.31
N TYR A 263 0.26 -1.67 -26.60
CA TYR A 263 -0.28 -2.58 -27.60
C TYR A 263 0.62 -3.83 -27.64
N PRO A 264 0.05 -5.04 -27.57
CA PRO A 264 0.83 -6.27 -27.63
C PRO A 264 1.75 -6.33 -28.86
N THR A 265 2.94 -6.91 -28.70
CA THR A 265 3.88 -7.19 -29.79
C THR A 265 4.05 -8.69 -29.98
N VAL A 266 4.71 -9.10 -31.07
CA VAL A 266 4.99 -10.53 -31.33
C VAL A 266 5.82 -11.22 -30.24
N ASP A 267 6.53 -10.44 -29.41
CA ASP A 267 7.32 -10.94 -28.28
C ASP A 267 6.46 -11.21 -27.04
N HIS A 268 5.21 -10.73 -27.02
CA HIS A 268 4.28 -10.98 -25.93
C HIS A 268 3.58 -12.33 -26.09
N SER A 269 3.28 -12.96 -24.95
CA SER A 269 2.63 -14.27 -24.91
C SER A 269 1.20 -14.24 -25.44
N ILE A 270 0.67 -15.35 -25.95
CA ILE A 270 -0.75 -15.41 -26.34
C ILE A 270 -1.67 -15.01 -25.18
N GLY A 271 -1.35 -15.43 -23.95
CA GLY A 271 -2.10 -15.04 -22.77
C GLY A 271 -2.14 -13.52 -22.58
N TYR A 272 -1.04 -12.81 -22.83
CA TYR A 272 -1.01 -11.35 -22.79
C TYR A 272 -1.95 -10.74 -23.84
N TRP A 273 -1.88 -11.24 -25.07
CA TRP A 273 -2.75 -10.83 -26.17
C TRP A 273 -4.24 -11.12 -25.93
N LEU A 274 -4.57 -12.21 -25.23
CA LEU A 274 -5.95 -12.58 -24.90
C LEU A 274 -6.50 -11.80 -23.70
N ASN A 275 -5.64 -11.35 -22.80
CA ASN A 275 -6.02 -10.53 -21.65
C ASN A 275 -6.20 -9.04 -21.98
N ASP A 276 -5.86 -8.63 -23.21
CA ASP A 276 -6.11 -7.28 -23.71
C ASP A 276 -7.45 -7.24 -24.49
N PRO A 277 -8.46 -6.48 -24.03
CA PRO A 277 -9.76 -6.40 -24.68
C PRO A 277 -9.72 -5.93 -26.15
N ARG A 278 -8.68 -5.19 -26.55
CA ARG A 278 -8.51 -4.65 -27.91
C ARG A 278 -8.10 -5.74 -28.91
N THR A 279 -7.42 -6.79 -28.42
CA THR A 279 -6.85 -7.84 -29.26
C THR A 279 -7.48 -9.21 -29.04
N ALA A 280 -8.13 -9.46 -27.89
CA ALA A 280 -8.67 -10.77 -27.51
C ALA A 280 -9.54 -11.41 -28.61
N ALA A 281 -10.49 -10.66 -29.17
CA ALA A 281 -11.39 -11.18 -30.21
C ALA A 281 -10.64 -11.56 -31.51
N LYS A 282 -9.65 -10.76 -31.92
CA LYS A 282 -8.82 -11.03 -33.11
C LYS A 282 -7.98 -12.28 -32.88
N VAL A 283 -7.35 -12.38 -31.71
CA VAL A 283 -6.51 -13.52 -31.34
C VAL A 283 -7.34 -14.81 -31.31
N GLN A 284 -8.51 -14.79 -30.66
CA GLN A 284 -9.44 -15.94 -30.65
C GLN A 284 -9.85 -16.37 -32.06
N ALA A 285 -10.20 -15.41 -32.94
CA ALA A 285 -10.58 -15.71 -34.32
C ALA A 285 -9.41 -16.29 -35.13
N THR A 286 -8.21 -15.75 -34.98
CA THR A 286 -6.99 -16.25 -35.63
C THR A 286 -6.66 -17.67 -35.18
N PHE A 287 -6.74 -17.94 -33.88
CA PHE A 287 -6.46 -19.28 -33.34
C PHE A 287 -7.55 -20.30 -33.69
N ALA A 288 -8.82 -19.89 -33.78
CA ALA A 288 -9.89 -20.76 -34.27
C ALA A 288 -9.63 -21.21 -35.72
N LYS A 289 -9.23 -20.29 -36.60
CA LYS A 289 -8.84 -20.62 -37.99
C LYS A 289 -7.63 -21.54 -38.05
N LEU A 290 -6.64 -21.32 -37.19
CA LEU A 290 -5.45 -22.18 -37.12
C LEU A 290 -5.79 -23.58 -36.61
N ALA A 291 -6.75 -23.71 -35.69
CA ALA A 291 -7.21 -25.01 -35.21
C ALA A 291 -7.90 -25.83 -36.32
N GLU A 292 -8.64 -25.18 -37.22
CA GLU A 292 -9.26 -25.82 -38.40
C GLU A 292 -8.23 -26.36 -39.40
N LEU A 293 -7.04 -25.73 -39.48
CA LEU A 293 -5.94 -26.16 -40.35
C LEU A 293 -5.19 -27.39 -39.80
N GLY A 294 -5.41 -27.74 -38.53
CA GLY A 294 -4.79 -28.90 -37.87
C GLY A 294 -3.29 -28.75 -37.56
N GLY A 295 -2.70 -29.78 -36.95
CA GLY A 295 -1.26 -29.85 -36.63
C GLY A 295 -0.92 -29.74 -35.14
N ALA A 296 0.38 -29.83 -34.83
CA ALA A 296 0.88 -29.94 -33.45
C ALA A 296 0.52 -28.72 -32.57
N ALA A 297 0.46 -27.52 -33.16
CA ALA A 297 0.05 -26.31 -32.43
C ALA A 297 -1.44 -26.33 -32.05
N ALA A 298 -2.33 -26.80 -32.93
CA ALA A 298 -3.76 -26.94 -32.64
C ALA A 298 -4.03 -28.02 -31.58
N GLN A 299 -3.28 -29.12 -31.60
CA GLN A 299 -3.34 -30.17 -30.58
C GLN A 299 -2.85 -29.67 -29.21
N GLY A 300 -1.75 -28.92 -29.18
CA GLY A 300 -1.21 -28.38 -27.93
C GLY A 300 -2.12 -27.35 -27.24
N MET A 301 -2.94 -26.63 -27.99
CA MET A 301 -3.93 -25.69 -27.44
C MET A 301 -5.24 -26.35 -26.99
N SER A 302 -5.56 -27.53 -27.53
CA SER A 302 -6.74 -28.32 -27.12
C SER A 302 -6.44 -29.30 -25.98
N ASP A 303 -5.16 -29.56 -25.70
CA ASP A 303 -4.72 -30.36 -24.56
C ASP A 303 -4.65 -29.52 -23.27
N PRO A 304 -5.46 -29.82 -22.24
CA PRO A 304 -5.44 -29.10 -20.96
C PRO A 304 -4.08 -29.11 -20.25
N GLY A 305 -3.25 -30.13 -20.47
CA GLY A 305 -1.91 -30.24 -19.90
C GLY A 305 -0.86 -29.36 -20.59
N LEU A 306 -1.07 -29.02 -21.87
CA LEU A 306 -0.15 -28.19 -22.66
C LEU A 306 -0.63 -26.74 -22.79
N LEU A 307 -1.92 -26.47 -22.56
CA LEU A 307 -2.50 -25.14 -22.67
C LEU A 307 -1.75 -24.05 -21.87
N PRO A 308 -1.32 -24.24 -20.61
CA PRO A 308 -0.56 -23.21 -19.89
C PRO A 308 0.77 -22.87 -20.56
N MET A 309 1.45 -23.87 -21.13
CA MET A 309 2.69 -23.66 -21.88
C MET A 309 2.43 -22.81 -23.12
N PHE A 310 1.41 -23.15 -23.92
CA PHE A 310 1.05 -22.38 -25.11
C PHE A 310 0.64 -20.95 -24.78
N MET A 311 -0.16 -20.75 -23.71
CA MET A 311 -0.58 -19.43 -23.26
C MET A 311 0.60 -18.56 -22.80
N GLY A 312 1.69 -19.17 -22.32
CA GLY A 312 2.92 -18.49 -21.93
C GLY A 312 3.89 -18.20 -23.09
N MET A 313 3.70 -18.80 -24.27
CA MET A 313 4.61 -18.64 -25.40
C MET A 313 4.33 -17.35 -26.19
N PRO A 314 5.40 -16.60 -26.59
CA PRO A 314 5.26 -15.47 -27.50
C PRO A 314 4.61 -15.85 -28.82
N ILE A 315 3.73 -14.99 -29.35
CA ILE A 315 3.07 -15.22 -30.64
C ILE A 315 4.10 -15.43 -31.76
N GLY A 316 5.19 -14.66 -31.77
CA GLY A 316 6.27 -14.79 -32.75
C GLY A 316 6.95 -16.16 -32.74
N VAL A 317 7.09 -16.78 -31.56
CA VAL A 317 7.67 -18.12 -31.42
C VAL A 317 6.74 -19.18 -32.03
N ILE A 318 5.43 -19.07 -31.81
CA ILE A 318 4.44 -20.01 -32.36
C ILE A 318 4.38 -19.90 -33.87
N ILE A 319 4.38 -18.68 -34.40
CA ILE A 319 4.43 -18.42 -35.84
C ILE A 319 5.74 -18.99 -36.41
N GLY A 320 6.86 -18.87 -35.70
CA GLY A 320 8.13 -19.52 -36.05
C GLY A 320 8.02 -21.05 -36.13
N PHE A 321 7.38 -21.70 -35.15
CA PHE A 321 7.13 -23.15 -35.18
C PHE A 321 6.24 -23.57 -36.36
N MET A 322 5.25 -22.76 -36.69
CA MET A 322 4.37 -23.00 -37.83
C MET A 322 5.12 -22.88 -39.16
N LYS A 323 5.97 -21.85 -39.32
CA LYS A 323 6.88 -21.72 -40.48
C LYS A 323 7.77 -22.96 -40.62
N MET A 324 8.39 -23.42 -39.52
CA MET A 324 9.21 -24.65 -39.52
C MET A 324 8.42 -25.92 -39.85
N SER A 325 7.13 -25.95 -39.53
CA SER A 325 6.22 -27.08 -39.81
C SER A 325 5.62 -27.03 -41.23
N GLY A 326 6.06 -26.09 -42.09
CA GLY A 326 5.66 -26.00 -43.49
C GLY A 326 4.62 -24.93 -43.83
N MET A 327 4.29 -24.03 -42.91
CA MET A 327 3.42 -22.87 -43.21
C MET A 327 4.14 -21.88 -44.17
N PRO A 328 3.50 -21.47 -45.29
CA PRO A 328 4.09 -20.47 -46.18
C PRO A 328 4.35 -19.15 -45.47
N GLU A 329 5.48 -18.52 -45.77
CA GLU A 329 5.91 -17.27 -45.12
C GLU A 329 4.89 -16.14 -45.28
N ALA A 330 4.30 -15.99 -46.47
CA ALA A 330 3.27 -14.99 -46.73
C ALA A 330 2.02 -15.15 -45.82
N VAL A 331 1.63 -16.39 -45.50
CA VAL A 331 0.48 -16.68 -44.63
C VAL A 331 0.80 -16.32 -43.18
N ALA A 332 2.01 -16.66 -42.73
CA ALA A 332 2.48 -16.30 -41.40
C ALA A 332 2.60 -14.79 -41.22
N ASP A 333 3.10 -14.07 -42.22
CA ASP A 333 3.23 -12.62 -42.18
C ASP A 333 1.86 -11.93 -42.23
N GLU A 334 0.88 -12.49 -42.96
CA GLU A 334 -0.52 -12.03 -42.95
C GLU A 334 -1.18 -12.22 -41.57
N ILE A 335 -0.89 -13.33 -40.88
CA ILE A 335 -1.35 -13.56 -39.51
C ILE A 335 -0.79 -12.50 -38.56
N VAL A 336 0.51 -12.21 -38.63
CA VAL A 336 1.13 -11.14 -37.82
C VAL A 336 0.49 -9.80 -38.16
N ALA A 337 0.38 -9.46 -39.45
CA ALA A 337 -0.19 -8.18 -39.89
C ALA A 337 -1.64 -8.01 -39.41
N SER A 338 -2.46 -9.07 -39.49
CA SER A 338 -3.84 -9.05 -39.03
C SER A 338 -3.99 -8.93 -37.51
N LEU A 339 -3.02 -9.42 -36.73
CA LEU A 339 -3.02 -9.25 -35.28
C LEU A 339 -2.57 -7.84 -34.89
N MET A 340 -1.67 -7.23 -35.68
CA MET A 340 -1.09 -5.90 -35.39
C MET A 340 -1.93 -4.72 -35.93
N SER A 341 -2.84 -4.94 -36.89
CA SER A 341 -3.80 -3.94 -37.42
C SER A 341 -5.06 -3.89 -36.57
#